data_AF-A0A1F3RZQ9-F1
#
_entry.id   AF-A0A1F3RZQ9-F1
#
_cell.length_a   1.000
_cell.length_b   1.000
_cell.length_c   1.000
_cell.angle_alpha   90.00
_cell.angle_beta   90.00
_cell.angle_gamma   90.00
#
_symmetry.space_group_name_H-M   'P 1'
#
loop_
_entity.id
_entity.type
_entity.pdbx_description
1 polymer ?
#
loop_
_entity_poly.entity_id
_entity_poly.type
_entity_poly.pdbx_seq_one_letter_code
_entity_poly.pdbx_strand_id
1 'polypeptide(L)' 'MIGSPVVMKSLPPKRSVQLVHDNEDDGCESLVHRILEVDLKNLAFDPQPGSTIVLLLQGWDEGITYTYE' A
#
# COMPACT_ATOMS: atom_id res chain seq x y z
N MET A 1 -5.01 4.66 -1.02
CA MET A 1 -4.28 3.70 -0.16
C MET A 1 -3.66 4.47 0.99
N ILE A 2 -3.76 3.95 2.21
CA ILE A 2 -3.12 4.54 3.40
C ILE A 2 -2.05 3.60 3.94
N GLY A 3 -0.92 4.15 4.37
CA GLY A 3 0.16 3.39 5.00
C GLY A 3 0.23 3.67 6.50
N SER A 4 0.60 2.66 7.27
CA SER A 4 0.89 2.84 8.69
C SER A 4 2.03 3.85 8.89
N PRO A 5 1.89 4.80 9.82
CA PRO A 5 2.99 5.69 10.19
C PRO A 5 4.15 4.91 10.83
N VAL A 6 3.88 3.73 11.38
CA VAL A 6 4.88 2.84 11.99
C VAL A 6 5.42 1.88 10.94
N VAL A 7 6.75 1.82 10.84
CA VAL A 7 7.47 0.84 10.02
C VAL A 7 8.03 -0.25 10.93
N MET A 8 7.82 -1.51 10.55
CA MET A 8 8.34 -2.66 11.27
C MET A 8 9.85 -2.77 11.07
N LYS A 9 10.55 -3.08 12.17
CA LYS A 9 12.00 -3.32 12.17
C LYS A 9 12.30 -4.71 11.63
N SER A 10 12.36 -4.82 10.30
CA SER A 10 12.81 -6.01 9.57
C SER A 10 13.82 -5.62 8.49
N LEU A 11 14.48 -6.61 7.89
CA LEU A 11 15.34 -6.41 6.72
C LEU A 11 14.83 -7.28 5.56
N PRO A 12 14.32 -6.68 4.47
CA PRO A 12 13.98 -5.26 4.28
C PRO A 12 12.85 -4.78 5.24
N PRO A 13 12.75 -3.47 5.51
CA PRO A 13 11.71 -2.91 6.37
C PRO A 13 10.32 -3.20 5.80
N LYS A 14 9.34 -3.42 6.70
CA LYS A 14 7.96 -3.74 6.33
C LYS A 14 7.01 -2.63 6.78
N ARG A 15 6.05 -2.25 5.94
CA ARG A 15 4.98 -1.30 6.28
C ARG A 15 3.62 -1.90 5.94
N SER A 16 2.71 -1.87 6.89
CA SER A 16 1.32 -2.25 6.62
C SER A 16 0.62 -1.14 5.84
N VAL A 17 -0.14 -1.51 4.80
CA VAL A 17 -0.93 -0.60 3.98
C VAL A 17 -2.35 -1.14 3.84
N GLN A 18 -3.31 -0.24 3.67
CA GLN A 18 -4.72 -0.58 3.52
C GLN A 18 -5.34 0.19 2.35
N LEU A 19 -6.19 -0.50 1.59
CA LEU A 19 -7.10 0.14 0.66
C LEU A 19 -8.38 0.49 1.42
N VAL A 20 -8.69 1.78 1.51
CA VAL A 20 -9.95 2.27 2.09
C VAL A 20 -10.87 2.62 0.95
N HIS A 21 -12.07 2.04 0.97
CA HIS A 21 -13.16 2.35 0.06
C HIS A 21 -14.25 3.02 0.88
N ASP A 22 -14.63 4.23 0.47
CA ASP A 22 -15.79 4.96 0.99
C ASP A 22 -16.83 4.99 -0.14
N ASN A 23 -18.05 4.57 0.17
CA ASN A 23 -19.15 4.51 -0.79
C ASN A 23 -20.14 5.67 -0.64
N GLU A 24 -19.91 6.62 0.28
CA GLU A 24 -20.73 7.84 0.47
C GLU A 24 -22.26 7.59 0.44
N ASP A 25 -22.73 6.50 1.05
CA ASP A 25 -24.14 6.04 1.06
C ASP A 25 -24.75 5.64 -0.32
N ASP A 26 -23.93 5.38 -1.34
CA ASP A 26 -24.41 4.89 -2.63
C ASP A 26 -25.01 3.48 -2.55
N GLY A 27 -26.10 3.28 -3.29
CA GLY A 27 -26.81 2.01 -3.36
C GLY A 27 -25.97 0.95 -4.05
N CYS A 28 -25.86 -0.25 -3.45
CA CYS A 28 -25.17 -1.37 -4.09
C CYS A 28 -26.02 -1.97 -5.22
N GLU A 29 -26.04 -1.30 -6.38
CA GLU A 29 -26.86 -1.70 -7.54
C GLU A 29 -26.19 -2.81 -8.37
N SER A 30 -24.86 -2.85 -8.42
CA SER A 30 -24.11 -3.86 -9.20
C SER A 30 -22.67 -4.03 -8.72
N LEU A 31 -22.05 -5.16 -9.06
CA LEU A 31 -20.62 -5.40 -8.83
C LEU A 31 -19.79 -4.65 -9.88
N VAL A 32 -18.83 -3.84 -9.42
CA VAL A 32 -17.94 -3.06 -10.28
C VAL A 32 -16.51 -3.55 -10.14
N HIS A 33 -15.85 -3.80 -11.28
CA HIS A 33 -14.42 -4.09 -11.33
C HIS A 33 -13.67 -2.86 -11.85
N ARG A 34 -12.66 -2.40 -11.10
CA ARG A 34 -11.79 -1.28 -11.48
C ARG A 34 -10.33 -1.64 -11.26
N ILE A 35 -9.48 -1.12 -12.14
CA ILE A 35 -8.02 -1.11 -11.93
C ILE A 35 -7.68 0.17 -11.19
N LEU A 36 -6.91 0.06 -10.11
CA LEU A 36 -6.46 1.20 -9.33
C LEU A 36 -4.94 1.35 -9.48
N GLU A 37 -4.49 2.55 -9.82
CA GLU A 37 -3.07 2.91 -9.86
C GLU A 37 -2.76 3.81 -8.66
N VAL A 38 -1.70 3.47 -7.93
CA VAL A 38 -1.29 4.17 -6.71
C VAL A 38 0.20 4.46 -6.78
N ASP A 39 0.58 5.71 -6.54
CA ASP A 39 1.98 6.09 -6.39
C ASP A 39 2.51 5.62 -5.02
N LEU A 40 3.54 4.77 -5.05
CA LEU A 40 4.17 4.20 -3.86
C LEU A 40 5.31 5.06 -3.30
N LYS A 41 5.72 6.15 -3.96
CA LYS A 41 6.83 7.01 -3.51
C LYS A 41 6.64 7.53 -2.09
N ASN A 42 5.42 7.93 -1.74
CA ASN A 42 5.07 8.41 -0.39
C ASN A 42 5.03 7.29 0.67
N LEU A 43 5.08 6.02 0.25
CA LEU A 43 5.10 4.85 1.10
C LEU A 43 6.52 4.27 1.26
N ALA A 44 7.54 4.90 0.67
CA ALA A 44 8.93 4.54 0.86
C ALA A 44 9.36 4.63 2.33
N PHE A 45 10.37 3.84 2.69
CA PHE A 45 10.99 3.92 4.01
C PHE A 45 11.93 5.13 4.10
N ASP A 46 12.78 5.29 3.08
CA ASP A 46 13.75 6.37 2.95
C ASP A 46 13.75 6.82 1.48
N PRO A 47 13.59 8.11 1.16
CA PRO A 47 13.66 8.64 -0.21
C PRO A 47 15.10 8.69 -0.74
N GLN A 48 15.85 7.61 -0.55
CA GLN A 48 17.18 7.40 -1.11
C GLN A 48 17.10 6.35 -2.22
N PRO A 49 17.74 6.59 -3.38
CA PRO A 49 17.80 5.60 -4.46
C PRO A 49 18.34 4.25 -3.95
N GLY A 50 17.65 3.17 -4.31
CA GLY A 50 17.97 1.81 -3.86
C GLY A 50 17.41 1.41 -2.49
N SER A 51 16.70 2.32 -1.80
CA SER A 51 15.99 1.99 -0.56
C SER A 51 14.81 1.05 -0.86
N THR A 52 14.82 -0.13 -0.26
CA THR A 52 13.78 -1.15 -0.45
C THR A 52 12.81 -1.18 0.74
N ILE A 53 11.52 -1.31 0.46
CA ILE A 53 10.49 -1.56 1.48
C ILE A 53 9.53 -2.64 1.00
N VAL A 54 9.02 -3.44 1.93
CA VAL A 54 7.93 -4.40 1.67
C VAL A 54 6.63 -3.83 2.23
N LEU A 55 5.65 -3.61 1.36
CA LEU A 55 4.32 -3.17 1.72
C LEU A 55 3.42 -4.40 1.91
N LEU A 56 2.84 -4.52 3.10
CA LEU A 56 1.88 -5.57 3.43
C LEU A 56 0.48 -5.02 3.26
N LEU A 57 -0.15 -5.31 2.12
CA LEU A 57 -1.52 -4.88 1.84
C LEU A 57 -2.51 -5.77 2.59
N GLN A 58 -3.38 -5.18 3.39
CA GLN A 58 -4.42 -5.91 4.11
C GLN A 58 -5.33 -6.69 3.14
N GLY A 59 -5.50 -7.98 3.38
CA GLY A 59 -6.28 -8.88 2.52
C GLY A 59 -5.53 -9.39 1.29
N TRP A 60 -4.23 -9.10 1.18
CA TRP A 60 -3.34 -9.64 0.16
C TRP A 60 -2.25 -10.48 0.83
N ASP A 61 -2.07 -11.72 0.37
CA ASP A 61 -1.15 -12.66 1.03
C ASP A 61 0.32 -12.35 0.74
N GLU A 62 0.59 -11.70 -0.40
CA GLU A 62 1.95 -11.43 -0.85
C GLU A 62 2.42 -10.03 -0.44
N GLY A 63 3.71 -9.90 -0.11
CA GLY A 63 4.33 -8.60 0.14
C GLY A 63 4.64 -7.89 -1.18
N ILE A 64 4.20 -6.64 -1.33
CA ILE A 64 4.57 -5.81 -2.47
C ILE A 64 5.94 -5.20 -2.19
N THR A 65 6.97 -5.62 -2.92
CA THR A 65 8.32 -5.06 -2.78
C THR A 65 8.46 -3.83 -3.65
N TYR A 66 8.84 -2.71 -3.05
CA TYR A 66 9.09 -1.45 -3.73
C TYR A 66 10.53 -1.00 -3.48
N THR A 67 11.21 -0.55 -4.54
CA THR A 67 12.54 0.05 -4.48
C THR A 67 12.42 1.51 -4.92
N TYR A 68 12.91 2.43 -4.09
CA TYR A 68 12.92 3.84 -4.43
C TYR A 68 13.95 4.10 -5.53
N GLU A 69 13.54 4.82 -6.57
CA GLU A 69 14.37 5.23 -7.71
C GLU A 69 14.94 6.64 -7.52
#